data_AF-A0A948CMR0-F1
#
_entry.id   AF-A0A948CMR0-F1
#
_cell.length_a   1.000
_cell.length_b   1.000
_cell.length_c   1.000
_cell.angle_alpha   90.00
_cell.angle_beta   90.00
_cell.angle_gamma   90.00
#
_symmetry.space_group_name_H-M   'P 1'
#
loop_
_entity.id
_entity.type
_entity.pdbx_description
1 polymer ?
#
loop_
_entity_poly.entity_id
_entity_poly.type
_entity_poly.pdbx_seq_one_letter_code
_entity_poly.pdbx_strand_id
1 'polypeptide(L)'
;MNHLPPTRRGEARERLLELAEEAVLAKGFAATSIDELVAAAGITKSGFFYHFRDKNTLAKAMLLRYLERDKALLDDLFSRADELNEDPLHGFLVGLKMFAELLADLPDNYPGCLAASFCYQDQLFDAEIRALNAEGMLDWRRRFRSRFEAIATRYPPWEPVDLDALADMATALVEGGLILGRALNDSRILPGQVLLYRDFVRLLFQTV
;
A
#
# COMPACT_ATOMS: atom_id res chain seq x y z
N MET A 1 26.44 -8.30 -7.21
CA MET A 1 26.48 -7.39 -8.39
C MET A 1 26.49 -8.22 -9.65
N ASN A 2 25.35 -8.30 -10.34
CA ASN A 2 25.26 -8.69 -11.74
C ASN A 2 23.93 -8.16 -12.29
N HIS A 3 23.87 -6.85 -12.58
CA HIS A 3 22.72 -6.26 -13.25
C HIS A 3 22.96 -6.36 -14.76
N LEU A 4 22.25 -7.26 -15.42
CA LEU A 4 22.14 -7.19 -16.88
C LEU A 4 21.62 -5.79 -17.27
N PRO A 5 22.11 -5.20 -18.37
CA PRO A 5 21.58 -3.93 -18.85
C PRO A 5 20.08 -4.07 -19.13
N PRO A 6 19.24 -3.12 -18.70
CA PRO A 6 17.81 -3.17 -18.98
C PRO A 6 17.62 -3.23 -20.50
N THR A 7 16.83 -4.18 -20.96
CA THR A 7 16.43 -4.21 -22.37
C THR A 7 15.44 -3.07 -22.59
N ARG A 8 15.49 -2.36 -23.74
CA ARG A 8 14.49 -1.34 -24.14
C ARG A 8 13.04 -1.80 -23.95
N ARG A 9 12.82 -3.12 -24.03
CA ARG A 9 11.54 -3.80 -23.82
C ARG A 9 11.03 -3.72 -22.37
N GLY A 10 11.92 -3.90 -21.40
CA GLY A 10 11.59 -3.72 -19.99
C GLY A 10 11.27 -2.26 -19.70
N GLU A 11 12.06 -1.34 -20.25
CA GLU A 11 11.89 0.10 -20.05
C GLU A 11 10.52 0.60 -20.50
N ALA A 12 10.04 0.22 -21.70
CA ALA A 12 8.73 0.65 -22.18
C ALA A 12 7.55 0.09 -21.36
N ARG A 13 7.65 -1.17 -20.93
CA ARG A 13 6.61 -1.80 -20.09
C ARG A 13 6.53 -1.14 -18.72
N GLU A 14 7.67 -0.94 -18.07
CA GLU A 14 7.70 -0.31 -16.75
C GLU A 14 7.27 1.15 -16.84
N ARG A 15 7.65 1.88 -17.90
CA ARG A 15 7.19 3.25 -18.13
C ARG A 15 5.68 3.34 -18.30
N LEU A 16 5.05 2.40 -19.02
CA LEU A 16 3.60 2.32 -19.14
C LEU A 16 2.93 2.07 -17.78
N LEU A 17 3.50 1.19 -16.94
CA LEU A 17 2.96 0.91 -15.60
C LEU A 17 3.05 2.16 -14.71
N GLU A 18 4.17 2.87 -14.71
CA GLU A 18 4.34 4.11 -13.94
C GLU A 18 3.33 5.18 -14.33
N LEU A 19 3.21 5.44 -15.64
CA LEU A 19 2.27 6.43 -16.15
C LEU A 19 0.81 6.04 -15.87
N ALA A 20 0.50 4.74 -15.93
CA ALA A 20 -0.83 4.25 -15.63
C ALA A 20 -1.15 4.33 -14.14
N GLU A 21 -0.22 3.97 -13.24
CA GLU A 21 -0.34 4.12 -11.78
C GLU A 21 -0.62 5.59 -11.42
N GLU A 22 0.18 6.52 -11.95
CA GLU A 22 0.01 7.97 -11.72
C GLU A 22 -1.35 8.47 -12.23
N ALA A 23 -1.72 8.14 -13.47
CA ALA A 23 -2.98 8.57 -14.06
C ALA A 23 -4.20 7.99 -13.31
N VAL A 24 -4.14 6.72 -12.90
CA VAL A 24 -5.23 6.07 -12.16
C VAL A 24 -5.43 6.71 -10.79
N LEU A 25 -4.36 7.02 -10.06
CA LEU A 25 -4.49 7.67 -8.75
C LEU A 25 -4.94 9.14 -8.87
N ALA A 26 -4.57 9.82 -9.95
CA ALA A 26 -4.99 11.18 -10.23
C ALA A 26 -6.48 11.30 -10.59
N LYS A 27 -6.96 10.48 -11.53
CA LYS A 27 -8.31 10.63 -12.15
C LYS A 27 -9.13 9.35 -12.27
N GLY A 28 -8.64 8.22 -11.78
CA GLY A 28 -9.33 6.94 -11.79
C GLY A 28 -9.13 6.13 -13.08
N PHE A 29 -9.32 4.81 -12.98
CA PHE A 29 -9.06 3.87 -14.07
C PHE A 29 -9.97 4.05 -15.28
N ALA A 30 -11.24 4.38 -15.08
CA ALA A 30 -12.17 4.65 -16.18
C ALA A 30 -11.69 5.81 -17.07
N ALA A 31 -11.17 6.87 -16.45
CA ALA A 31 -10.76 8.09 -17.15
C ALA A 31 -9.36 8.01 -17.79
N THR A 32 -8.61 6.93 -17.53
CA THR A 32 -7.28 6.70 -18.10
C THR A 32 -7.39 5.95 -19.42
N SER A 33 -7.16 6.64 -20.55
CA SER A 33 -7.25 6.04 -21.90
C SER A 33 -5.97 5.30 -22.32
N ILE A 34 -6.04 4.41 -23.31
CA ILE A 34 -4.80 3.85 -23.92
C ILE A 34 -4.07 4.93 -24.71
N ASP A 35 -4.81 5.81 -25.40
CA ASP A 35 -4.23 6.80 -26.31
C ASP A 35 -3.40 7.86 -25.55
N GLU A 36 -3.83 8.29 -24.36
CA GLU A 36 -3.01 9.16 -23.51
C GLU A 36 -1.75 8.45 -22.99
N LEU A 37 -1.84 7.17 -22.62
CA LEU A 37 -0.73 6.42 -22.05
C LEU A 37 0.36 6.21 -23.09
N VAL A 38 0.00 5.88 -24.33
CA VAL A 38 0.98 5.69 -25.41
C VAL A 38 1.59 7.02 -25.86
N ALA A 39 0.80 8.11 -25.86
CA ALA A 39 1.31 9.45 -26.11
C ALA A 39 2.33 9.86 -25.03
N ALA A 40 2.02 9.64 -23.75
CA ALA A 40 2.90 9.96 -22.63
C ALA A 40 4.15 9.04 -22.57
N ALA A 41 4.02 7.78 -22.97
CA ALA A 41 5.13 6.83 -23.02
C ALA A 41 6.00 6.98 -24.29
N GLY A 42 5.57 7.78 -25.27
CA GLY A 42 6.28 7.94 -26.54
C GLY A 42 6.29 6.67 -27.40
N ILE A 43 5.25 5.84 -27.31
CA ILE A 43 5.12 4.59 -28.07
C ILE A 43 3.87 4.60 -28.95
N THR A 44 3.75 3.61 -29.83
CA THR A 44 2.54 3.43 -30.64
C THR A 44 1.49 2.62 -29.89
N LYS A 45 0.23 2.70 -30.34
CA LYS A 45 -0.86 1.84 -29.86
C LYS A 45 -0.58 0.35 -30.06
N SER A 46 0.06 -0.01 -31.17
CA SER A 46 0.55 -1.38 -31.39
C SER A 46 1.63 -1.77 -30.37
N GLY A 47 2.50 -0.84 -29.98
CA GLY A 47 3.47 -1.02 -28.91
C GLY A 47 2.82 -1.28 -27.55
N PHE A 48 1.71 -0.61 -27.23
CA PHE A 48 0.91 -0.95 -26.04
C PHE A 48 0.39 -2.38 -26.08
N PHE A 49 -0.28 -2.76 -27.18
CA PHE A 49 -0.87 -4.10 -27.32
C PHE A 49 0.17 -5.23 -27.36
N TYR A 50 1.44 -4.91 -27.67
CA TYR A 50 2.55 -5.83 -27.52
C TYR A 50 2.86 -6.18 -26.04
N HIS A 51 2.58 -5.27 -25.10
CA HIS A 51 2.80 -5.46 -23.66
C HIS A 51 1.55 -5.89 -22.90
N PHE A 52 0.40 -5.30 -23.24
CA PHE A 52 -0.87 -5.50 -22.55
C PHE A 52 -1.97 -5.74 -23.58
N ARG A 53 -2.56 -6.94 -23.58
CA ARG A 53 -3.62 -7.31 -24.53
C ARG A 53 -4.82 -6.36 -24.45
N ASP A 54 -5.14 -5.92 -23.24
CA ASP A 54 -6.28 -5.08 -22.93
C ASP A 54 -6.00 -4.26 -21.65
N LYS A 55 -6.91 -3.35 -21.29
CA LYS A 55 -6.82 -2.55 -20.07
C LYS A 55 -6.85 -3.42 -18.79
N ASN A 56 -7.55 -4.55 -18.78
CA ASN A 56 -7.57 -5.44 -17.61
C ASN A 56 -6.19 -6.08 -17.37
N THR A 57 -5.49 -6.46 -18.43
CA THR A 57 -4.12 -6.98 -18.35
C THR A 57 -3.16 -5.93 -17.77
N LEU A 58 -3.33 -4.66 -18.15
CA LEU A 58 -2.62 -3.53 -17.54
C LEU A 58 -2.99 -3.38 -16.05
N ALA A 59 -4.28 -3.36 -15.72
CA ALA A 59 -4.78 -3.21 -14.36
C ALA A 59 -4.24 -4.31 -13.41
N LYS A 60 -4.27 -5.57 -13.84
CA LYS A 60 -3.70 -6.70 -13.11
C LYS A 60 -2.20 -6.51 -12.87
N ALA A 61 -1.46 -6.11 -13.91
CA ALA A 61 -0.02 -5.89 -13.79
C ALA A 61 0.32 -4.73 -12.84
N MET A 62 -0.45 -3.63 -12.89
CA MET A 62 -0.33 -2.52 -11.95
C MET A 62 -0.62 -2.95 -10.51
N LEU A 63 -1.72 -3.68 -10.29
CA LEU A 63 -2.11 -4.11 -8.95
C LEU A 63 -1.08 -5.07 -8.35
N LEU A 64 -0.61 -6.06 -9.12
CA LEU A 64 0.47 -6.96 -8.67
C LEU A 64 1.73 -6.19 -8.29
N ARG A 65 2.16 -5.26 -9.15
CA ARG A 65 3.34 -4.43 -8.90
C ARG A 65 3.17 -3.56 -7.67
N TYR A 66 2.00 -2.96 -7.48
CA TYR A 66 1.67 -2.15 -6.32
C TYR A 66 1.69 -2.96 -5.02
N LEU A 67 0.99 -4.10 -4.99
CA LEU A 67 0.93 -4.98 -3.83
C LEU A 67 2.31 -5.53 -3.44
N GLU A 68 3.13 -5.90 -4.42
CA GLU A 68 4.50 -6.38 -4.16
C GLU A 68 5.40 -5.28 -3.59
N ARG A 69 5.29 -4.05 -4.10
CA ARG A 69 6.05 -2.89 -3.60
C ARG A 69 5.66 -2.53 -2.18
N ASP A 70 4.36 -2.45 -1.94
CA ASP A 70 3.80 -2.13 -0.63
C ASP A 70 4.19 -3.20 0.40
N LYS A 71 4.09 -4.49 0.04
CA LYS A 71 4.60 -5.60 0.84
C LYS A 71 6.08 -5.45 1.15
N ALA A 72 6.94 -5.26 0.15
CA ALA A 72 8.38 -5.16 0.35
C ALA A 72 8.77 -3.97 1.23
N LEU A 73 8.09 -2.83 1.05
CA LEU A 73 8.29 -1.63 1.86
C LEU A 73 7.96 -1.87 3.32
N LEU A 74 6.79 -2.46 3.61
CA LEU A 74 6.38 -2.73 4.99
C LEU A 74 7.25 -3.82 5.64
N ASP A 75 7.59 -4.87 4.89
CA ASP A 75 8.44 -5.95 5.39
C ASP A 75 9.85 -5.42 5.75
N ASP A 76 10.48 -4.59 4.91
CA ASP A 76 11.76 -3.92 5.21
C ASP A 76 11.65 -3.00 6.43
N LEU A 77 10.63 -2.13 6.44
CA LEU A 77 10.45 -1.12 7.48
C LEU A 77 10.30 -1.76 8.86
N PHE A 78 9.45 -2.79 8.97
CA PHE A 78 9.23 -3.44 10.24
C PHE A 78 10.36 -4.42 10.60
N SER A 79 11.02 -5.07 9.64
CA SER A 79 12.22 -5.88 9.92
C SER A 79 13.32 -5.02 10.54
N ARG A 80 13.56 -3.83 10.00
CA ARG A 80 14.52 -2.86 10.57
C ARG A 80 14.12 -2.42 11.97
N ALA A 81 12.84 -2.26 12.23
CA ALA A 81 12.35 -1.92 13.57
C ALA A 81 12.55 -3.07 14.57
N ASP A 82 12.34 -4.32 14.14
CA ASP A 82 12.58 -5.52 14.96
C ASP A 82 14.08 -5.70 15.26
N GLU A 83 14.98 -5.37 14.33
CA GLU A 83 16.43 -5.36 14.55
C GLU A 83 16.88 -4.31 15.59
N LEU A 84 16.14 -3.21 15.71
CA LEU A 84 16.42 -2.16 16.70
C LEU A 84 15.92 -2.52 18.10
N ASN A 85 14.98 -3.46 18.23
CA ASN A 85 14.43 -3.86 19.52
C ASN A 85 13.82 -5.29 19.47
N GLU A 86 14.43 -6.22 20.21
CA GLU A 86 13.97 -7.62 20.30
C GLU A 86 12.62 -7.78 21.02
N ASP A 87 12.15 -6.76 21.76
CA ASP A 87 10.83 -6.80 22.38
C ASP A 87 9.72 -6.56 21.36
N PRO A 88 8.74 -7.48 21.19
CA PRO A 88 7.77 -7.43 20.10
C PRO A 88 6.85 -6.19 20.16
N LEU A 89 6.52 -5.71 21.37
CA LEU A 89 5.73 -4.49 21.52
C LEU A 89 6.56 -3.27 21.14
N HIS A 90 7.77 -3.13 21.71
CA HIS A 90 8.61 -1.97 21.45
C HIS A 90 9.06 -1.92 19.99
N GLY A 91 9.46 -3.05 19.38
CA GLY A 91 9.81 -3.14 17.96
C GLY A 91 8.66 -2.70 17.07
N PHE A 92 7.42 -3.16 17.34
CA PHE A 92 6.25 -2.72 16.58
C PHE A 92 5.93 -1.23 16.76
N LEU A 93 6.05 -0.68 17.98
CA LEU A 93 5.87 0.75 18.25
C LEU A 93 6.93 1.61 17.56
N VAL A 94 8.18 1.12 17.44
CA VAL A 94 9.23 1.76 16.66
C VAL A 94 8.88 1.71 15.17
N GLY A 95 8.44 0.56 14.67
CA GLY A 95 8.01 0.40 13.27
C GLY A 95 6.87 1.33 12.90
N LEU A 96 5.82 1.45 13.73
CA LEU A 96 4.74 2.41 13.49
C LEU A 96 5.22 3.86 13.47
N LYS A 97 6.21 4.22 14.30
CA LYS A 97 6.82 5.56 14.27
C LYS A 97 7.59 5.79 12.97
N MET A 98 8.42 4.83 12.56
CA MET A 98 9.15 4.89 11.30
C MET A 98 8.20 4.95 10.10
N PHE A 99 7.06 4.25 10.16
CA PHE A 99 6.04 4.32 9.13
C PHE A 99 5.39 5.70 9.07
N ALA A 100 5.07 6.30 10.21
CA ALA A 100 4.57 7.68 10.26
C ALA A 100 5.57 8.68 9.68
N GLU A 101 6.87 8.52 9.97
CA GLU A 101 7.95 9.36 9.42
C GLU A 101 8.04 9.21 7.90
N LEU A 102 8.03 7.96 7.39
CA LEU A 102 7.99 7.69 5.96
C LEU A 102 6.79 8.35 5.26
N LEU A 103 5.62 8.29 5.89
CA LEU A 103 4.39 8.90 5.38
C LEU A 103 4.44 10.43 5.42
N ALA A 104 5.15 11.02 6.38
CA ALA A 104 5.32 12.47 6.49
C ALA A 104 6.28 13.02 5.42
N ASP A 105 7.19 12.18 4.93
CA ASP A 105 8.12 12.52 3.84
C ASP A 105 7.49 12.32 2.44
N LEU A 106 6.25 11.82 2.36
CA LEU A 106 5.53 11.75 1.10
C LEU A 106 5.24 13.16 0.55
N PRO A 107 5.25 13.34 -0.78
CA PRO A 107 4.85 14.62 -1.38
C PRO A 107 3.45 15.05 -0.93
N ASP A 108 3.23 16.37 -0.78
CA ASP A 108 1.93 16.94 -0.36
C ASP A 108 0.75 16.50 -1.26
N ASN A 109 1.04 16.09 -2.50
CA ASN A 109 0.08 15.58 -3.47
C ASN A 109 0.09 14.05 -3.61
N TYR A 110 0.47 13.32 -2.55
CA TYR A 110 0.51 11.86 -2.58
C TYR A 110 -0.81 11.29 -3.14
N PRO A 111 -0.76 10.52 -4.24
CA PRO A 111 -1.92 10.37 -5.09
C PRO A 111 -2.94 9.34 -4.57
N GLY A 112 -2.63 8.63 -3.49
CA GLY A 112 -3.54 7.75 -2.74
C GLY A 112 -3.13 6.27 -2.78
N CYS A 113 -4.03 5.39 -2.34
CA CYS A 113 -3.83 3.94 -2.40
C CYS A 113 -4.44 3.34 -3.67
N LEU A 114 -3.64 2.61 -4.45
CA LEU A 114 -4.12 1.99 -5.69
C LEU A 114 -5.15 0.88 -5.40
N ALA A 115 -4.90 0.09 -4.36
CA ALA A 115 -5.78 -1.00 -3.97
C ALA A 115 -7.17 -0.48 -3.52
N ALA A 116 -7.21 0.65 -2.80
CA ALA A 116 -8.45 1.35 -2.48
C ALA A 116 -9.15 1.90 -3.73
N SER A 117 -8.41 2.51 -4.67
CA SER A 117 -8.98 2.95 -5.95
C SER A 117 -9.60 1.80 -6.73
N PHE A 118 -9.03 0.60 -6.67
CA PHE A 118 -9.56 -0.59 -7.32
C PHE A 118 -10.84 -1.09 -6.63
N CYS A 119 -10.93 -1.00 -5.30
CA CYS A 119 -12.16 -1.30 -4.55
C CYS A 119 -13.35 -0.45 -4.99
N TYR A 120 -13.15 0.87 -5.17
CA TYR A 120 -14.23 1.79 -5.57
C TYR A 120 -14.63 1.69 -7.05
N GLN A 121 -13.85 0.96 -7.84
CA GLN A 121 -14.04 0.81 -9.29
C GLN A 121 -14.15 -0.66 -9.69
N ASP A 122 -14.58 -1.52 -8.77
CA ASP A 122 -14.62 -2.98 -8.90
C ASP A 122 -15.43 -3.47 -10.12
N GLN A 123 -16.44 -2.70 -10.53
CA GLN A 123 -17.28 -2.92 -11.71
C GLN A 123 -16.51 -2.85 -13.03
N LEU A 124 -15.32 -2.25 -13.04
CA LEU A 124 -14.46 -2.14 -14.23
C LEU A 124 -13.55 -3.35 -14.41
N PHE A 125 -13.43 -4.19 -13.38
CA PHE A 125 -12.47 -5.28 -13.34
C PHE A 125 -13.15 -6.64 -13.43
N ASP A 126 -12.42 -7.65 -13.86
CA ASP A 126 -12.90 -9.03 -13.82
C ASP A 126 -12.81 -9.63 -12.40
N ALA A 127 -13.33 -10.85 -12.25
CA ALA A 127 -13.31 -11.54 -10.96
C ALA A 127 -11.90 -11.84 -10.45
N GLU A 128 -10.92 -12.00 -11.36
CA GLU A 128 -9.55 -12.30 -10.99
C GLU A 128 -8.88 -11.10 -10.34
N ILE A 129 -9.02 -9.91 -10.91
CA ILE A 129 -8.48 -8.67 -10.35
C ILE A 129 -9.15 -8.32 -9.03
N ARG A 130 -10.47 -8.51 -8.90
CA ARG A 130 -11.18 -8.29 -7.62
C ARG A 130 -10.68 -9.25 -6.54
N ALA A 131 -10.48 -10.53 -6.87
CA ALA A 131 -9.92 -11.50 -5.93
C ALA A 131 -8.48 -11.16 -5.54
N LEU A 132 -7.66 -10.73 -6.49
CA LEU A 132 -6.29 -10.28 -6.22
C LEU A 132 -6.27 -9.07 -5.28
N ASN A 133 -7.16 -8.10 -5.47
CA ASN A 133 -7.24 -6.93 -4.61
C ASN A 133 -7.67 -7.31 -3.18
N ALA A 134 -8.66 -8.20 -3.06
CA ALA A 134 -9.09 -8.74 -1.76
C ALA A 134 -7.96 -9.49 -1.06
N GLU A 135 -7.16 -10.27 -1.78
CA GLU A 135 -6.00 -10.98 -1.21
C GLU A 135 -4.93 -10.00 -0.70
N GLY A 136 -4.68 -8.91 -1.43
CA GLY A 136 -3.79 -7.84 -0.96
C GLY A 136 -4.26 -7.20 0.36
N MET A 137 -5.57 -7.01 0.53
CA MET A 137 -6.15 -6.54 1.81
C MET A 137 -5.97 -7.56 2.94
N LEU A 138 -6.14 -8.86 2.64
CA LEU A 138 -5.93 -9.94 3.61
C LEU A 138 -4.45 -10.11 3.99
N ASP A 139 -3.53 -9.85 3.07
CA ASP A 139 -2.08 -9.81 3.36
C ASP A 139 -1.73 -8.73 4.37
N TRP A 140 -2.33 -7.54 4.25
CA TRP A 140 -2.24 -6.49 5.27
C TRP A 140 -2.72 -6.99 6.63
N ARG A 141 -3.93 -7.58 6.69
CA ARG A 141 -4.46 -8.14 7.94
C ARG A 141 -3.49 -9.15 8.54
N ARG A 142 -3.04 -10.14 7.75
CA ARG A 142 -2.12 -11.19 8.23
C ARG A 142 -0.81 -10.62 8.77
N ARG A 143 -0.24 -9.59 8.13
CA ARG A 143 0.99 -8.92 8.58
C ARG A 143 0.83 -8.29 9.97
N PHE A 144 -0.24 -7.53 10.19
CA PHE A 144 -0.46 -6.87 11.48
C PHE A 144 -0.90 -7.88 12.55
N ARG A 145 -1.76 -8.82 12.19
CA ARG A 145 -2.24 -9.89 13.06
C ARG A 145 -1.09 -10.72 13.65
N SER A 146 -0.12 -11.14 12.83
CA SER A 146 1.02 -11.94 13.33
C SER A 146 1.87 -11.18 14.35
N ARG A 147 2.01 -9.85 14.18
CA ARG A 147 2.66 -8.98 15.17
C ARG A 147 1.86 -8.92 16.45
N PHE A 148 0.54 -8.76 16.37
CA PHE A 148 -0.31 -8.75 17.56
C PHE A 148 -0.31 -10.08 18.31
N GLU A 149 -0.22 -11.21 17.65
CA GLU A 149 -0.06 -12.52 18.31
C GLU A 149 1.26 -12.61 19.08
N ALA A 150 2.36 -12.17 18.47
CA ALA A 150 3.66 -12.13 19.11
C ALA A 150 3.67 -11.20 20.34
N ILE A 151 3.04 -10.02 20.21
CA ILE A 151 2.85 -9.08 21.32
C ILE A 151 2.00 -9.72 22.42
N ALA A 152 0.82 -10.24 22.09
CA ALA A 152 -0.14 -10.82 23.03
C ALA A 152 0.41 -12.00 23.83
N THR A 153 1.37 -12.74 23.26
CA THR A 153 2.05 -13.85 23.95
C THR A 153 2.84 -13.38 25.16
N ARG A 154 3.43 -12.18 25.11
CA ARG A 154 4.24 -11.58 26.19
C ARG A 154 3.46 -10.54 26.99
N TYR A 155 2.58 -9.83 26.32
CA TYR A 155 1.80 -8.71 26.81
C TYR A 155 0.33 -8.97 26.49
N PRO A 156 -0.40 -9.76 27.30
CA PRO A 156 -1.83 -9.92 27.11
C PRO A 156 -2.51 -8.56 27.07
N PRO A 157 -3.48 -8.33 26.16
CA PRO A 157 -4.15 -7.05 26.10
C PRO A 157 -4.93 -6.80 27.40
N TRP A 158 -4.93 -5.54 27.85
CA TRP A 158 -5.61 -5.16 29.10
C TRP A 158 -7.13 -5.40 29.04
N GLU A 159 -7.72 -5.28 27.85
CA GLU A 159 -9.12 -5.63 27.57
C GLU A 159 -9.18 -6.64 26.41
N PRO A 160 -10.13 -7.59 26.41
CA PRO A 160 -10.32 -8.50 25.29
C PRO A 160 -10.51 -7.75 23.97
N VAL A 161 -9.74 -8.13 22.95
CA VAL A 161 -9.77 -7.53 21.62
C VAL A 161 -9.71 -8.61 20.55
N ASP A 162 -10.45 -8.40 19.46
CA ASP A 162 -10.31 -9.20 18.25
C ASP A 162 -9.06 -8.73 17.48
N LEU A 163 -8.05 -9.60 17.37
CA LEU A 163 -6.79 -9.27 16.72
C LEU A 163 -6.93 -9.07 15.19
N ASP A 164 -7.92 -9.71 14.56
CA ASP A 164 -8.20 -9.49 13.14
C ASP A 164 -8.80 -8.09 12.94
N ALA A 165 -9.75 -7.70 13.80
CA ALA A 165 -10.34 -6.36 13.77
C ALA A 165 -9.30 -5.27 14.11
N LEU A 166 -8.39 -5.54 15.05
CA LEU A 166 -7.29 -4.63 15.36
C LEU A 166 -6.33 -4.47 14.17
N ALA A 167 -6.01 -5.57 13.48
CA ALA A 167 -5.22 -5.53 12.25
C ALA A 167 -5.92 -4.74 11.14
N ASP A 168 -7.23 -4.95 10.93
CA ASP A 168 -8.02 -4.20 9.96
C ASP A 168 -8.11 -2.70 10.31
N MET A 169 -8.07 -2.35 11.60
CA MET A 169 -8.05 -0.95 12.03
C MET A 169 -6.83 -0.20 11.48
N ALA A 170 -5.66 -0.85 11.38
CA ALA A 170 -4.47 -0.27 10.76
C ALA A 170 -4.70 0.11 9.28
N THR A 171 -5.38 -0.75 8.52
CA THR A 171 -5.75 -0.44 7.13
C THR A 171 -6.79 0.67 7.10
N ALA A 172 -7.83 0.60 7.93
CA ALA A 172 -8.92 1.56 7.95
C ALA A 172 -8.45 2.99 8.25
N LEU A 173 -7.52 3.16 9.20
CA LEU A 173 -6.97 4.47 9.54
C LEU A 173 -6.01 5.01 8.47
N VAL A 174 -5.25 4.14 7.79
CA VAL A 174 -4.36 4.57 6.71
C VAL A 174 -5.19 5.07 5.53
N GLU A 175 -6.19 4.31 5.11
CA GLU A 175 -7.08 4.71 4.02
C GLU A 175 -7.92 5.94 4.38
N GLY A 176 -8.45 6.00 5.61
CA GLY A 176 -9.14 7.18 6.12
C GLY A 176 -8.22 8.41 6.18
N GLY A 177 -6.98 8.23 6.62
CA GLY A 177 -5.96 9.28 6.67
C GLY A 177 -5.60 9.81 5.28
N LEU A 178 -5.47 8.92 4.28
CA LEU A 178 -5.26 9.30 2.88
C LEU A 178 -6.44 10.11 2.33
N ILE A 179 -7.68 9.67 2.60
CA ILE A 179 -8.89 10.38 2.18
C ILE A 179 -8.94 11.78 2.81
N LEU A 180 -8.75 11.88 4.13
CA LEU A 180 -8.79 13.15 4.86
C LEU A 180 -7.66 14.08 4.41
N GLY A 181 -6.43 13.57 4.29
CA GLY A 181 -5.28 14.35 3.85
C GLY A 181 -5.50 14.93 2.44
N ARG A 182 -6.06 14.14 1.51
CA ARG A 182 -6.40 14.59 0.16
C ARG A 182 -7.56 15.60 0.16
N ALA A 183 -8.63 15.33 0.90
CA ALA A 183 -9.83 16.17 0.90
C ALA A 183 -9.61 17.53 1.58
N LEU A 184 -8.77 17.56 2.61
CA LEU A 184 -8.46 18.77 3.39
C LEU A 184 -7.15 19.44 2.95
N ASN A 185 -6.43 18.85 2.00
CA ASN A 185 -5.12 19.30 1.53
C ASN A 185 -4.14 19.49 2.71
N ASP A 186 -4.05 18.47 3.57
CA ASP A 186 -3.20 18.44 4.76
C ASP A 186 -2.48 17.10 4.89
N SER A 187 -1.23 17.06 4.43
CA SER A 187 -0.35 15.89 4.44
C SER A 187 0.00 15.39 5.85
N ARG A 188 -0.22 16.21 6.89
CA ARG A 188 0.10 15.85 8.29
C ARG A 188 -0.93 14.91 8.91
N ILE A 189 -2.14 14.81 8.33
CA ILE A 189 -3.24 14.04 8.90
C ILE A 189 -2.88 12.55 9.00
N LEU A 190 -2.39 11.97 7.90
CA LEU A 190 -2.11 10.54 7.83
C LEU A 190 -1.00 10.10 8.82
N PRO A 191 0.19 10.73 8.85
CA PRO A 191 1.19 10.47 9.89
C PRO A 191 0.62 10.62 11.32
N GLY A 192 -0.23 11.63 11.54
CA GLY A 192 -0.91 11.84 12.82
C GLY A 192 -1.80 10.66 13.22
N GLN A 193 -2.58 10.10 12.29
CA GLN A 193 -3.41 8.92 12.54
C GLN A 193 -2.57 7.69 12.89
N VAL A 194 -1.43 7.50 12.23
CA VAL A 194 -0.51 6.39 12.50
C VAL A 194 0.12 6.52 13.90
N LEU A 195 0.47 7.74 14.33
CA LEU A 195 0.98 7.98 15.68
C LEU A 195 -0.10 7.78 16.76
N LEU A 196 -1.34 8.19 16.50
CA LEU A 196 -2.46 7.91 17.40
C LEU A 196 -2.71 6.40 17.53
N TYR A 197 -2.63 5.66 16.42
CA TYR A 197 -2.74 4.20 16.44
C TYR A 197 -1.63 3.54 17.23
N ARG A 198 -0.40 4.01 17.05
CA ARG A 198 0.75 3.58 17.85
C ARG A 198 0.48 3.75 19.35
N ASP A 199 -0.02 4.91 19.76
CA ASP A 199 -0.35 5.17 21.16
C ASP A 199 -1.51 4.31 21.67
N PHE A 200 -2.51 4.03 20.82
CA PHE A 200 -3.59 3.09 21.13
C PHE A 200 -3.07 1.67 21.37
N VAL A 201 -2.24 1.14 20.46
CA VAL A 201 -1.62 -0.19 20.61
C VAL A 201 -0.78 -0.25 21.88
N ARG A 202 0.01 0.80 22.14
CA ARG A 202 0.78 0.92 23.38
C ARG A 202 -0.12 0.79 24.60
N LEU A 203 -1.20 1.56 24.67
CA LEU A 203 -2.12 1.52 25.82
C LEU A 203 -2.83 0.18 25.98
N LEU A 204 -3.13 -0.50 24.88
CA LEU A 204 -3.81 -1.78 24.90
C LEU A 204 -2.92 -2.91 25.44
N PHE A 205 -1.62 -2.87 25.16
CA PHE A 205 -0.67 -3.95 25.49
C PHE A 205 0.35 -3.59 26.59
N GLN A 206 0.49 -2.32 27.00
CA GLN A 206 1.29 -2.00 28.17
C GLN A 206 0.52 -2.33 29.44
N THR A 207 1.07 -3.23 30.25
CA THR A 207 0.64 -3.45 31.62
C THR A 207 1.01 -2.24 32.50
N VAL A 208 0.07 -1.82 33.34
CA VAL A 208 0.31 -0.88 34.46
C VAL A 208 1.22 -1.55 35.50
#